data_AF-E8JMP0-F1
#
_entry.id   AF-E8JMP0-F1
#
_cell.length_a   1.000
_cell.length_b   1.000
_cell.length_c   1.000
_cell.angle_alpha   90.00
_cell.angle_beta   90.00
_cell.angle_gamma   90.00
#
_symmetry.space_group_name_H-M   'P 1'
#
loop_
_entity.id
_entity.type
_entity.pdbx_description
1 polymer ?
#
loop_
_entity_poly.entity_id
_entity_poly.type
_entity_poly.pdbx_seq_one_letter_code
_entity_poly.pdbx_strand_id
1 'polypeptide(L)' 'MPAKSAKPHTQKVSGEKMIKVSVNNKTFKLLLNDLTAAREFRDSLPLTLKMSDVNGNEKYAVLDRKFTSDNH' A
#
# COMPACT_ATOMS: atom_id res chain seq x y z
N MET A 1 13.75 -6.35 44.05
CA MET A 1 14.18 -6.98 42.78
C MET A 1 13.55 -6.20 41.63
N PRO A 2 14.32 -5.56 40.73
CA PRO A 2 13.74 -4.73 39.68
C PRO A 2 13.16 -5.58 38.54
N ALA A 3 12.04 -5.10 38.00
CA ALA A 3 11.26 -5.71 36.94
C ALA A 3 12.05 -5.85 35.63
N LYS A 4 11.90 -7.00 34.95
CA LYS A 4 12.27 -7.15 33.54
C LYS A 4 11.28 -6.35 32.70
N SER A 5 11.65 -5.12 32.36
CA SER A 5 10.96 -4.32 31.35
C SER A 5 11.18 -4.96 29.99
N ALA A 6 10.18 -5.69 29.48
CA ALA A 6 10.13 -6.07 28.07
C ALA A 6 10.01 -4.77 27.25
N LYS A 7 11.10 -4.40 26.58
CA LYS A 7 11.11 -3.27 25.64
C LYS A 7 10.12 -3.59 24.52
N PRO A 8 9.16 -2.70 24.19
CA PRO A 8 8.39 -2.89 22.98
C PRO A 8 9.38 -2.92 21.82
N HIS A 9 9.30 -3.97 21.00
CA HIS A 9 9.97 -3.98 19.70
C HIS A 9 9.22 -2.98 18.84
N THR A 10 9.49 -1.69 19.04
CA THR A 10 9.08 -0.65 18.12
C THR A 10 9.94 -0.86 16.89
N GLN A 11 9.51 -1.75 16.00
CA GLN A 11 10.01 -1.76 14.63
C GLN A 11 9.76 -0.35 14.11
N LYS A 12 10.82 0.44 13.99
CA LYS A 12 10.80 1.71 13.27
C LYS A 12 10.38 1.34 11.84
N VAL A 13 9.11 1.52 11.50
CA VAL A 13 8.70 1.37 10.11
C VAL A 13 9.05 2.66 9.37
N SER A 14 10.33 2.81 9.11
CA SER A 14 10.89 3.94 8.39
C SER A 14 10.78 3.66 6.89
N GLY A 15 9.55 3.69 6.36
CA GLY A 15 9.30 3.44 4.92
C GLY A 15 7.82 3.34 4.55
N GLU A 16 6.95 3.06 5.52
CA GLU A 16 5.50 3.01 5.35
C GLU A 16 4.94 4.39 4.97
N LYS A 17 4.32 4.48 3.79
CA LYS A 17 3.71 5.73 3.34
C LYS A 17 2.22 5.55 3.08
N MET A 18 1.42 6.44 3.68
CA MET A 18 -0.02 6.47 3.45
C MET A 18 -0.36 7.16 2.13
N ILE A 19 -1.32 6.59 1.40
CA ILE A 19 -1.95 7.22 0.23
C ILE A 19 -3.46 7.32 0.45
N LYS A 20 -4.10 8.25 -0.25
CA LYS A 20 -5.56 8.37 -0.30
C LYS A 20 -6.05 7.80 -1.62
N VAL A 21 -7.10 6.98 -1.55
CA VAL A 21 -7.76 6.42 -2.74
C VAL A 21 -9.25 6.74 -2.66
N SER A 22 -9.82 7.20 -3.75
CA SER A 22 -11.26 7.47 -3.84
C SER A 22 -11.91 6.51 -4.83
N VAL A 23 -12.91 5.75 -4.39
CA VAL A 23 -13.69 4.80 -5.19
C VAL A 23 -15.17 5.06 -4.96
N ASN A 24 -15.95 5.28 -6.03
CA ASN A 24 -17.40 5.51 -5.97
C ASN A 24 -17.80 6.48 -4.83
N ASN A 25 -17.12 7.64 -4.76
CA ASN A 25 -17.32 8.72 -3.79
C ASN A 25 -16.91 8.41 -2.33
N LYS A 26 -16.33 7.24 -2.06
CA LYS A 26 -15.75 6.91 -0.74
C LYS A 26 -14.24 7.05 -0.80
N THR A 27 -13.65 7.64 0.24
CA THR A 27 -12.20 7.79 0.35
C THR A 27 -11.64 6.88 1.42
N PHE A 28 -10.60 6.13 1.04
CA PHE A 28 -9.87 5.20 1.88
C PHE A 28 -8.44 5.69 2.05
N LYS A 29 -7.83 5.31 3.18
CA LYS A 29 -6.38 5.47 3.38
C LYS A 29 -5.75 4.08 3.29
N LEU A 30 -4.78 3.94 2.39
CA LEU A 30 -4.00 2.72 2.25
C LEU A 30 -2.60 2.96 2.81
N LEU A 31 -2.10 1.99 3.55
CA LEU A 31 -0.70 1.93 3.96
C LEU A 31 0.05 1.11 2.92
N LEU A 32 1.03 1.71 2.24
CA LEU A 32 1.89 0.98 1.32
C LEU A 32 3.02 0.31 2.10
N ASN A 33 3.30 -0.94 1.76
CA ASN A 33 4.49 -1.64 2.24
C ASN A 33 5.76 -1.01 1.65
N ASP A 34 6.91 -1.31 2.25
CA ASP A 34 8.19 -0.79 1.79
C ASP A 34 8.87 -1.73 0.80
N LEU A 35 8.24 -1.93 -0.36
CA LEU A 35 8.75 -2.74 -1.46
C LEU A 35 8.98 -1.90 -2.72
N THR A 36 9.83 -2.38 -3.64
CA THR A 36 10.16 -1.67 -4.89
C THR A 36 8.91 -1.36 -5.71
N ALA A 37 8.02 -2.34 -5.87
CA ALA A 37 6.76 -2.16 -6.60
C ALA A 37 5.84 -1.11 -5.97
N ALA A 38 5.77 -1.02 -4.63
CA ALA A 38 4.94 -0.04 -3.95
C ALA A 38 5.49 1.39 -4.06
N ARG A 39 6.82 1.53 -4.11
CA ARG A 39 7.49 2.81 -4.40
C ARG A 39 7.20 3.26 -5.84
N GLU A 40 7.38 2.38 -6.82
CA GLU A 40 7.06 2.66 -8.22
C GLU A 40 5.57 2.98 -8.45
N PHE A 41 4.68 2.28 -7.74
CA PHE A 41 3.25 2.59 -7.73
C PHE A 41 2.98 3.97 -7.13
N ARG A 42 3.61 4.32 -6.00
CA ARG A 42 3.46 5.66 -5.41
C ARG A 42 3.92 6.76 -6.36
N ASP A 43 5.02 6.54 -7.07
CA ASP A 43 5.57 7.52 -8.02
C ASP A 43 4.68 7.67 -9.27
N SER A 44 3.68 6.80 -9.46
CA SER A 44 2.63 6.95 -10.47
C SER A 44 1.55 7.98 -10.13
N LEU A 45 1.49 8.41 -8.87
CA LEU A 45 0.40 9.27 -8.40
C LEU A 45 0.62 10.74 -8.86
N PRO A 46 -0.47 11.47 -9.15
CA PRO A 46 -1.88 11.07 -9.07
C PRO A 46 -2.30 10.15 -10.23
N LEU A 47 -3.11 9.13 -9.92
CA LEU A 47 -3.54 8.12 -10.88
C LEU A 47 -5.06 7.93 -10.82
N THR A 48 -5.73 7.93 -11.98
CA THR A 48 -7.16 7.64 -12.11
C THR A 48 -7.31 6.38 -12.96
N LEU A 49 -7.99 5.36 -12.43
CA LEU A 49 -8.16 4.05 -13.08
C LEU A 49 -9.63 3.74 -13.28
N LYS A 50 -9.95 3.11 -14.42
CA LYS A 50 -11.22 2.42 -14.59
C LYS A 50 -11.08 1.02 -13.99
N MET A 51 -11.86 0.73 -12.94
CA MET A 51 -11.79 -0.54 -12.22
C MET A 51 -12.95 -1.46 -12.62
N SER A 52 -12.63 -2.74 -12.84
CA SER A 52 -13.60 -3.81 -13.04
C SER A 52 -14.12 -4.31 -11.69
N ASP A 53 -15.40 -4.70 -11.65
CA ASP A 53 -16.00 -5.37 -10.51
C ASP A 53 -15.91 -6.89 -10.66
N VAL A 54 -15.56 -7.56 -9.57
CA VAL A 54 -15.63 -9.02 -9.47
C VAL A 54 -16.58 -9.34 -8.33
N ASN A 55 -17.73 -9.93 -8.65
CA ASN A 55 -18.74 -10.44 -7.72
C ASN A 55 -19.17 -9.47 -6.60
N GLY A 56 -19.05 -8.14 -6.82
CA GLY A 56 -19.42 -7.10 -5.85
C GLY A 56 -18.50 -6.97 -4.63
N ASN A 57 -17.50 -7.84 -4.46
CA ASN A 57 -16.60 -7.85 -3.31
C ASN A 57 -15.15 -7.46 -3.64
N GLU A 58 -14.77 -7.42 -4.92
CA GLU A 58 -13.43 -7.04 -5.34
C GLU A 58 -13.48 -6.04 -6.51
N LYS A 59 -12.57 -5.07 -6.48
CA LYS A 59 -12.31 -4.13 -7.57
C LYS A 59 -10.87 -4.27 -8.00
N TYR A 60 -10.61 -4.39 -9.31
CA TYR A 60 -9.26 -4.46 -9.85
C TYR A 60 -9.11 -3.60 -11.10
N ALA A 61 -7.88 -3.20 -11.41
CA ALA A 61 -7.51 -2.56 -12.67
C ALA A 61 -6.16 -3.10 -13.13
N VAL A 62 -6.03 -3.32 -14.43
CA VAL A 62 -4.73 -3.64 -15.06
C VAL A 62 -4.02 -2.33 -15.34
N LEU A 63 -2.74 -2.24 -14.98
CA LEU A 63 -1.91 -1.07 -15.26
C LEU A 63 -1.18 -1.24 -16.59
N ASP A 64 -0.99 -0.13 -17.31
CA ASP A 64 -0.27 -0.11 -18.60
C ASP A 64 1.24 -0.36 -18.47
N ARG A 65 1.75 -0.39 -17.25
CA ARG A 65 3.14 -0.72 -16.93
C ARG A 65 3.24 -1.87 -15.95
N LYS A 66 4.33 -2.60 -16.06
CA LYS A 66 4.77 -3.57 -15.06
C LYS A 66 5.65 -2.87 -14.03
N PHE A 67 5.51 -3.26 -12.78
CA PHE A 67 6.44 -2.86 -11.73
C PHE A 67 7.54 -3.90 -11.55
N THR A 68 8.68 -3.45 -11.04
CA THR A 68 9.77 -4.34 -10.65
C THR A 68 9.27 -5.29 -9.57
N SER A 69 9.30 -6.58 -9.87
CA SER A 69 9.06 -7.62 -8.88
C SER A 69 10.36 -7.84 -8.12
N ASP A 70 10.30 -7.82 -6.79
CA ASP A 70 11.43 -8.23 -5.95
C ASP A 70 11.56 -9.76 -6.07
N ASN A 71 12.14 -10.23 -7.16
CA ASN A 71 12.53 -11.63 -7.35
C ASN A 71 13.81 -11.86 -6.52
N HIS A 72 13.71 -12.69 -5.49
CA HIS A 72 14.86 -13.26 -4.80
C HIS A 72 15.34 -14.53 -5.51
#